data_AF-A0A0Q0D0P0-F1
#
_entry.id   AF-A0A0Q0D0P0-F1
#
_cell.length_a   1.000
_cell.length_b   1.000
_cell.length_c   1.000
_cell.angle_alpha   90.00
_cell.angle_beta   90.00
_cell.angle_gamma   90.00
#
_symmetry.space_group_name_H-M   'P 1'
#
loop_
_entity.id
_entity.type
_entity.pdbx_description
1 polymer ?
#
loop_
_entity_poly.entity_id
_entity_poly.type
_entity_poly.pdbx_seq_one_letter_code
_entity_poly.pdbx_strand_id
1 'polypeptide(L)'
;MLASEMQASSKGAKLGQWMLQHEEALKRHPDLQNAGPRRGALDKPESPPPPPPPNRRADEPEPKKPLGMPEFKVRCFNVSDKHLDRIPEFDRQLAGQEKGLNNLTVEEYLGGRKAFTDGVVVRDQRLARDARERFSSKIEAEFRESLMADNIGAEQAKILAKEMADSKMSTLAALHNPDLFAGGKNVISDFGDRGINSSIGPQWKSRIAELDAAAKNVSEADRGIVNINAKLKRCD
;
A
#
# COMPACT_ATOMS: atom_id res chain seq x y z
N MET A 1 9.00 -4.08 38.62
CA MET A 1 7.63 -3.87 38.10
C MET A 1 7.61 -3.75 36.58
N LEU A 2 8.37 -2.83 35.97
CA LEU A 2 8.35 -2.61 34.51
C LEU A 2 8.68 -3.85 33.64
N ALA A 3 9.69 -4.65 34.03
CA ALA A 3 10.07 -5.85 33.27
C ALA A 3 8.98 -6.94 33.26
N SER A 4 8.25 -7.08 34.37
CA SER A 4 7.13 -8.02 34.50
C SER A 4 5.91 -7.55 33.70
N GLU A 5 5.66 -6.24 33.65
CA GLU A 5 4.60 -5.64 32.82
C GLU A 5 4.91 -5.75 31.32
N MET A 6 6.17 -5.62 30.93
CA MET A 6 6.61 -5.83 29.54
C MET A 6 6.36 -7.28 29.10
N GLN A 7 6.68 -8.27 29.93
CA GLN A 7 6.42 -9.68 29.63
C GLN A 7 4.93 -10.04 29.56
N ALA A 8 4.08 -9.37 30.33
CA ALA A 8 2.64 -9.62 30.34
C ALA A 8 1.90 -9.08 29.09
N SER A 9 2.53 -8.20 28.31
CA SER A 9 1.94 -7.63 27.09
C SER A 9 2.43 -8.35 25.83
N SER A 10 1.54 -8.57 24.84
CA SER A 10 1.94 -9.24 23.59
C SER A 10 3.04 -8.48 22.81
N LYS A 11 3.07 -7.15 22.97
CA LYS A 11 4.11 -6.30 22.39
C LYS A 11 5.45 -6.46 23.10
N GLY A 12 5.48 -6.49 24.43
CA GLY A 12 6.72 -6.67 25.17
C GLY A 12 7.25 -8.11 25.13
N ALA A 13 6.38 -9.12 25.01
CA ALA A 13 6.79 -10.50 24.72
C ALA A 13 7.47 -10.62 23.34
N LYS A 14 6.91 -9.97 22.32
CA LYS A 14 7.53 -9.89 20.98
C LYS A 14 8.85 -9.13 21.00
N LEU A 15 8.93 -8.02 21.73
CA LEU A 15 10.17 -7.27 21.91
C LEU A 15 11.25 -8.12 22.59
N GLY A 16 10.89 -8.87 23.64
CA GLY A 16 11.81 -9.78 24.33
C GLY A 16 12.33 -10.90 23.43
N GLN A 17 11.44 -11.53 22.64
CA GLN A 17 11.87 -12.54 21.65
C GLN A 17 12.79 -11.94 20.58
N TRP A 18 12.50 -10.73 20.11
CA TRP A 18 13.35 -10.03 19.14
C TRP A 18 14.74 -9.72 19.72
N MET A 19 14.81 -9.24 20.97
CA MET A 19 16.08 -8.96 21.64
C MET A 19 16.94 -10.22 21.83
N LEU A 20 16.33 -11.36 22.14
CA LEU A 20 17.05 -12.65 22.26
C LEU A 20 17.60 -13.13 20.91
N GLN A 21 16.83 -12.94 19.83
CA GLN A 21 17.28 -13.28 18.47
C GLN A 21 18.43 -12.37 17.99
N HIS A 22 18.52 -11.15 18.51
CA HIS A 22 19.46 -10.12 18.06
C HIS A 22 20.50 -9.75 19.13
N GLU A 23 20.66 -10.59 20.15
CA GLU A 23 21.52 -10.33 21.31
C GLU A 23 22.98 -10.06 20.91
N GLU A 24 23.53 -10.88 20.01
CA GLU A 24 24.91 -10.74 19.54
C GLU A 24 25.12 -9.49 18.67
N ALA A 25 24.09 -9.03 17.95
CA ALA A 25 24.14 -7.78 17.21
C ALA A 25 24.09 -6.57 18.16
N LEU A 26 23.27 -6.65 19.22
CA LEU A 26 23.16 -5.62 20.25
C LEU A 26 24.47 -5.49 21.05
N LYS A 27 25.12 -6.59 21.42
CA LYS A 27 26.44 -6.56 22.10
C LYS A 27 27.54 -5.94 21.23
N ARG A 28 27.42 -6.01 19.91
CA ARG A 28 28.36 -5.42 18.95
C ARG A 28 28.05 -3.96 18.61
N HIS A 29 26.91 -3.44 19.06
CA HIS A 29 26.53 -2.06 18.79
C HIS A 29 27.45 -1.10 19.59
N PRO A 30 28.10 -0.12 18.94
CA PRO A 30 29.05 0.78 19.60
C PRO A 30 28.45 1.50 20.82
N ASP A 31 27.17 1.91 20.72
CA ASP A 31 26.46 2.61 21.79
C ASP A 31 26.15 1.76 23.02
N LEU A 32 26.22 0.43 22.90
CA LEU A 32 25.94 -0.53 23.97
C LEU A 32 27.23 -1.14 24.56
N GLN A 33 28.39 -0.88 23.95
CA GLN A 33 29.68 -1.28 24.50
C GLN A 33 30.11 -0.30 25.59
N ASN A 34 29.96 -0.73 26.83
CA ASN A 34 30.58 -0.23 28.06
C ASN A 34 30.95 1.27 28.10
N ALA A 35 30.13 2.04 28.81
CA ALA A 35 30.61 3.24 29.49
C ALA A 35 31.70 2.83 30.51
N GLY A 36 32.96 2.91 30.11
CA GLY A 36 34.10 2.67 31.00
C GLY A 36 34.14 3.70 32.14
N PRO A 37 34.69 3.35 33.32
CA PRO A 37 34.75 4.26 34.46
C PRO A 37 35.74 5.39 34.15
N ARG A 38 35.26 6.64 34.11
CA ARG A 38 36.15 7.81 34.14
C ARG A 38 36.87 7.84 35.49
N ARG A 39 38.16 7.49 35.51
CA ARG A 39 39.12 7.85 36.57
C ARG A 39 40.22 8.72 35.98
N GLY A 40 40.60 9.75 36.74
CA GLY A 40 41.38 10.90 36.27
C GLY A 40 42.89 10.69 36.11
N ALA A 41 43.48 11.74 35.53
CA ALA A 41 44.84 12.28 35.62
C ALA A 41 46.03 11.31 35.86
N LEU A 42 46.94 11.21 34.87
CA LEU A 42 48.37 11.61 34.92
C LEU A 42 49.22 10.91 33.82
N ASP A 43 49.94 11.74 33.07
CA ASP A 43 51.25 11.58 32.39
C ASP A 43 51.56 10.38 31.45
N LYS A 44 51.61 10.67 30.13
CA LYS A 44 52.78 10.44 29.23
C LYS A 44 52.54 11.07 27.84
N PRO A 45 53.57 11.58 27.13
CA PRO A 45 53.39 12.38 25.92
C PRO A 45 53.17 11.51 24.67
N GLU A 46 52.06 11.76 23.97
CA GLU A 46 51.70 11.15 22.68
C GLU A 46 52.19 12.06 21.54
N SER A 47 52.84 11.48 20.53
CA SER A 47 53.31 12.16 19.32
C SER A 47 52.15 12.86 18.59
N PRO A 48 52.36 14.01 17.92
CA PRO A 48 51.26 14.74 17.32
C PRO A 48 50.67 13.98 16.12
N PRO A 49 49.33 13.96 15.95
CA PRO A 49 48.70 13.37 14.79
C PRO A 49 48.98 14.19 13.52
N PRO A 50 48.98 13.57 12.33
CA PRO A 50 49.21 14.27 11.08
C PRO A 50 48.07 15.27 10.78
N PRO A 51 48.33 16.36 10.04
CA PRO A 51 47.32 17.36 9.75
C PRO A 51 46.23 16.77 8.83
N PRO A 52 44.96 17.18 9.01
CA PRO A 52 43.86 16.69 8.18
C PRO A 52 43.97 17.24 6.74
N PRO A 53 43.48 16.48 5.75
CA PRO A 53 43.45 16.96 4.36
C PRO A 53 42.51 18.18 4.23
N PRO A 54 42.85 19.16 3.39
CA PRO A 54 42.04 20.36 3.26
C PRO A 54 40.76 20.04 2.48
N ASN A 55 39.63 20.57 2.96
CA ASN A 55 38.29 20.53 2.37
C ASN A 55 37.45 19.24 2.55
N ARG A 56 37.04 18.95 3.79
CA ARG A 56 35.65 18.54 4.03
C ARG A 56 35.00 19.57 4.93
N ARG A 57 34.07 20.36 4.39
CA ARG A 57 33.14 21.16 5.18
C ARG A 57 32.31 20.16 6.00
N ALA A 58 32.66 19.99 7.27
CA ALA A 58 32.07 18.99 8.17
C ALA A 58 30.78 19.47 8.85
N ASP A 59 30.20 20.59 8.40
CA ASP A 59 29.04 21.22 9.04
C ASP A 59 27.80 21.36 8.14
N GLU A 60 27.75 20.69 6.98
CA GLU A 60 26.45 20.45 6.35
C GLU A 60 25.85 19.17 6.95
N PRO A 61 24.74 19.25 7.72
CA PRO A 61 24.03 18.04 8.10
C PRO A 61 23.65 17.29 6.83
N GLU A 62 24.08 16.04 6.70
CA GLU A 62 23.57 15.17 5.65
C GLU A 62 22.04 15.30 5.63
N PRO A 63 21.41 15.58 4.47
CA PRO A 63 19.97 15.74 4.43
C PRO A 63 19.37 14.47 5.04
N LYS A 64 18.70 14.63 6.19
CA LYS A 64 18.00 13.53 6.87
C LYS A 64 17.14 12.88 5.80
N LYS A 65 17.53 11.68 5.36
CA LYS A 65 16.74 10.92 4.38
C LYS A 65 15.32 10.93 4.92
N PRO A 66 14.33 11.36 4.12
CA PRO A 66 12.95 11.40 4.60
C PRO A 66 12.63 10.02 5.19
N LEU A 67 12.11 9.99 6.42
CA LEU A 67 11.60 8.76 7.01
C LEU A 67 10.43 8.32 6.12
N GLY A 68 10.69 7.40 5.19
CA GLY A 68 9.70 6.85 4.30
C GLY A 68 10.06 6.92 2.82
N MET A 69 9.23 6.29 2.01
CA MET A 69 9.32 6.33 0.56
C MET A 69 8.95 7.76 0.11
N PRO A 70 9.83 8.48 -0.61
CA PRO A 70 9.48 9.76 -1.21
C PRO A 70 8.26 9.60 -2.13
N GLU A 71 7.43 10.64 -2.26
CA GLU A 71 6.30 10.61 -3.19
C GLU A 71 6.81 10.32 -4.61
N PHE A 72 6.35 9.21 -5.16
CA PHE A 72 6.65 8.78 -6.51
C PHE A 72 5.48 9.12 -7.43
N LYS A 73 5.69 10.08 -8.33
CA LYS A 73 4.71 10.48 -9.33
C LYS A 73 4.71 9.49 -10.48
N VAL A 74 3.73 8.60 -10.50
CA VAL A 74 3.57 7.64 -11.60
C VAL A 74 3.17 8.40 -12.86
N ARG A 75 3.70 7.97 -14.01
CA ARG A 75 3.28 8.48 -15.32
C ARG A 75 1.74 8.49 -15.43
N CYS A 76 1.19 9.59 -15.93
CA CYS A 76 -0.25 9.82 -15.99
C CYS A 76 -1.01 8.72 -16.74
N PHE A 77 -2.30 8.54 -16.50
CA PHE A 77 -3.17 7.56 -17.15
C PHE A 77 -4.05 8.23 -18.21
N ASN A 78 -4.07 7.68 -19.42
CA ASN A 78 -4.86 8.22 -20.52
C ASN A 78 -6.33 7.79 -20.41
N VAL A 79 -7.24 8.70 -20.74
CA VAL A 79 -8.65 8.40 -20.99
C VAL A 79 -8.84 8.24 -22.49
N SER A 80 -9.50 7.16 -22.91
CA SER A 80 -9.88 6.98 -24.31
C SER A 80 -11.02 7.94 -24.68
N ASP A 81 -11.05 8.40 -25.94
CA ASP A 81 -12.15 9.19 -26.50
C ASP A 81 -13.54 8.60 -26.22
N LYS A 82 -13.64 7.26 -26.15
CA LYS A 82 -14.88 6.53 -25.85
C LYS A 82 -15.38 6.70 -24.41
N HIS A 83 -14.56 7.28 -23.53
CA HIS A 83 -14.80 7.38 -22.09
C HIS A 83 -14.80 8.83 -21.57
N LEU A 84 -14.78 9.81 -22.46
CA LEU A 84 -14.83 11.23 -22.09
C LEU A 84 -16.12 11.59 -21.33
N ASP A 85 -17.21 10.88 -21.62
CA ASP A 85 -18.50 11.00 -20.92
C ASP A 85 -18.47 10.47 -19.47
N ARG A 86 -17.43 9.71 -19.11
CA ARG A 86 -17.28 9.02 -17.81
C ARG A 86 -15.98 9.39 -17.09
N ILE A 87 -15.43 10.57 -17.37
CA ILE A 87 -14.24 11.09 -16.69
C ILE A 87 -14.34 11.02 -15.15
N PRO A 88 -15.45 11.44 -14.50
CA PRO A 88 -15.55 11.34 -13.05
C PRO A 88 -15.40 9.90 -12.52
N GLU A 89 -15.90 8.92 -13.25
CA GLU A 89 -15.78 7.50 -12.90
C GLU A 89 -14.35 6.98 -13.13
N PHE A 90 -13.68 7.45 -14.18
CA PHE A 90 -12.25 7.19 -14.40
C PHE A 90 -11.41 7.73 -13.25
N ASP A 91 -11.61 8.99 -12.89
CA ASP A 91 -10.87 9.65 -11.81
C ASP A 91 -11.16 8.97 -10.45
N ARG A 92 -12.41 8.54 -10.19
CA ARG A 92 -12.79 7.75 -9.01
C ARG A 92 -12.04 6.42 -8.93
N GLN A 93 -12.06 5.63 -10.01
CA GLN A 93 -11.39 4.34 -10.03
C GLN A 93 -9.86 4.49 -9.92
N LEU A 94 -9.28 5.51 -10.56
CA LEU A 94 -7.86 5.80 -10.45
C LEU A 94 -7.48 6.23 -9.02
N ALA A 95 -8.31 7.02 -8.34
CA ALA A 95 -8.13 7.34 -6.93
C ALA A 95 -8.24 6.10 -6.02
N GLY A 96 -9.13 5.16 -6.36
CA GLY A 96 -9.20 3.84 -5.69
C GLY A 96 -7.89 3.07 -5.79
N GLN A 97 -7.28 3.05 -6.97
CA GLN A 97 -5.96 2.45 -7.20
C GLN A 97 -4.86 3.13 -6.38
N GLU A 98 -4.80 4.46 -6.40
CA GLU A 98 -3.83 5.26 -5.62
C GLU A 98 -3.96 4.96 -4.12
N LYS A 99 -5.19 5.04 -3.60
CA LYS A 99 -5.48 4.76 -2.18
C LYS A 99 -5.09 3.33 -1.82
N GLY A 100 -5.41 2.36 -2.68
CA GLY A 100 -5.05 0.97 -2.49
C GLY A 100 -3.53 0.78 -2.40
N LEU A 101 -2.77 1.37 -3.34
CA LEU A 101 -1.31 1.35 -3.32
C LEU A 101 -0.77 1.93 -2.02
N ASN A 102 -1.22 3.12 -1.63
CA ASN A 102 -0.69 3.84 -0.46
C ASN A 102 -1.08 3.20 0.88
N ASN A 103 -1.99 2.21 0.88
CA ASN A 103 -2.30 1.39 2.05
C ASN A 103 -1.36 0.18 2.22
N LEU A 104 -0.55 -0.16 1.22
CA LEU A 104 0.43 -1.24 1.31
C LEU A 104 1.73 -0.73 1.90
N THR A 105 2.36 -1.55 2.74
CA THR A 105 3.79 -1.37 3.02
C THR A 105 4.61 -1.61 1.75
N VAL A 106 5.83 -1.08 1.69
CA VAL A 106 6.74 -1.34 0.57
C VAL A 106 7.01 -2.84 0.44
N GLU A 107 7.14 -3.55 1.56
CA GLU A 107 7.29 -5.01 1.59
C GLU A 107 6.05 -5.71 1.01
N GLU A 108 4.85 -5.34 1.42
CA GLU A 108 3.60 -5.92 0.90
C GLU A 108 3.46 -5.67 -0.61
N TYR A 109 3.77 -4.47 -1.07
CA TYR A 109 3.74 -4.13 -2.49
C TYR A 109 4.72 -4.98 -3.30
N LEU A 110 6.00 -5.03 -2.90
CA LEU A 110 7.02 -5.82 -3.59
C LEU A 110 6.70 -7.32 -3.55
N GLY A 111 6.18 -7.81 -2.42
CA GLY A 111 5.70 -9.18 -2.26
C GLY A 111 4.54 -9.50 -3.19
N GLY A 112 3.54 -8.63 -3.26
CA GLY A 112 2.39 -8.77 -4.18
C GLY A 112 2.82 -8.73 -5.64
N ARG A 113 3.73 -7.82 -6.01
CA ARG A 113 4.32 -7.74 -7.36
C ARG A 113 5.04 -9.03 -7.74
N LYS A 114 5.88 -9.56 -6.83
CA LYS A 114 6.56 -10.83 -7.03
C LYS A 114 5.56 -11.98 -7.17
N ALA A 115 4.58 -12.09 -6.27
CA ALA A 115 3.59 -13.15 -6.30
C ALA A 115 2.75 -13.13 -7.59
N PHE A 116 2.43 -11.96 -8.13
CA PHE A 116 1.75 -11.83 -9.42
C PHE A 116 2.65 -12.28 -10.58
N THR A 117 3.91 -11.82 -10.61
CA THR A 117 4.87 -12.19 -11.67
C THR A 117 5.21 -13.68 -11.66
N ASP A 118 5.36 -14.28 -10.48
CA ASP A 118 5.65 -15.71 -10.32
C ASP A 118 4.40 -16.59 -10.55
N GLY A 119 3.23 -15.98 -10.76
CA GLY A 119 1.97 -16.71 -10.96
C GLY A 119 1.40 -17.36 -9.70
N VAL A 120 1.91 -17.00 -8.52
CA VAL A 120 1.40 -17.48 -7.22
C VAL A 120 0.04 -16.86 -6.91
N VAL A 121 -0.11 -15.56 -7.21
CA VAL A 121 -1.39 -14.86 -7.13
C VAL A 121 -1.94 -14.68 -8.54
N VAL A 122 -3.05 -15.36 -8.81
CA VAL A 122 -3.83 -15.23 -10.04
C VAL A 122 -5.23 -14.74 -9.72
N ARG A 123 -5.86 -14.09 -10.70
CA ARG A 123 -7.26 -13.63 -10.56
C ARG A 123 -8.16 -14.84 -10.29
N ASP A 124 -8.86 -14.84 -9.15
CA ASP A 124 -9.88 -15.85 -8.87
C ASP A 124 -11.26 -15.32 -9.32
N GLN A 125 -11.79 -15.91 -10.39
CA GLN A 125 -13.09 -15.56 -10.94
C GLN A 125 -14.24 -15.84 -9.96
N ARG A 126 -14.09 -16.80 -9.04
CA ARG A 126 -15.10 -17.10 -8.02
C ARG A 126 -15.23 -15.95 -7.04
N LEU A 127 -14.12 -15.36 -6.59
CA LEU A 127 -14.16 -14.20 -5.69
C LEU A 127 -14.92 -13.02 -6.32
N ALA A 128 -14.65 -12.74 -7.60
CA ALA A 128 -15.36 -11.70 -8.32
C ALA A 128 -16.85 -12.03 -8.48
N ARG A 129 -17.19 -13.28 -8.82
CA ARG A 129 -18.59 -13.72 -8.96
C ARG A 129 -19.34 -13.63 -7.63
N ASP A 130 -18.79 -14.19 -6.56
CA ASP A 130 -19.42 -14.21 -5.24
C ASP A 130 -19.60 -12.77 -4.70
N ALA A 131 -18.62 -11.89 -4.93
CA ALA A 131 -18.74 -10.48 -4.58
C ALA A 131 -19.87 -9.81 -5.38
N ARG A 132 -19.96 -10.07 -6.69
CA ARG A 132 -21.02 -9.54 -7.55
C ARG A 132 -22.40 -10.03 -7.13
N GLU A 133 -22.56 -11.31 -6.80
CA GLU A 133 -23.82 -11.87 -6.32
C GLU A 133 -24.27 -11.16 -5.04
N ARG A 134 -23.37 -11.04 -4.06
CA ARG A 134 -23.66 -10.33 -2.79
C ARG A 134 -24.04 -8.87 -3.04
N PHE A 135 -23.29 -8.18 -3.91
CA PHE A 135 -23.58 -6.78 -4.22
C PHE A 135 -24.90 -6.63 -4.99
N SER A 136 -25.21 -7.55 -5.91
CA SER A 136 -26.49 -7.59 -6.63
C SER A 136 -27.67 -7.75 -5.68
N SER A 137 -27.60 -8.72 -4.75
CA SER A 137 -28.65 -8.91 -3.74
C SER A 137 -28.82 -7.68 -2.85
N LYS A 138 -27.72 -7.01 -2.49
CA LYS A 138 -27.77 -5.78 -1.71
C LYS A 138 -28.51 -4.67 -2.44
N ILE A 139 -28.13 -4.35 -3.68
CA ILE A 139 -28.78 -3.25 -4.42
C ILE A 139 -30.21 -3.59 -4.84
N GLU A 140 -30.53 -4.87 -5.05
CA GLU A 140 -31.92 -5.33 -5.28
C GLU A 140 -32.78 -5.03 -4.04
N ALA A 141 -32.29 -5.32 -2.84
CA ALA A 141 -33.00 -4.98 -1.61
C ALA A 141 -33.18 -3.45 -1.47
N GLU A 142 -32.14 -2.66 -1.71
CA GLU A 142 -32.22 -1.19 -1.68
C GLU A 142 -33.24 -0.63 -2.69
N PHE A 143 -33.25 -1.14 -3.92
CA PHE A 143 -34.24 -0.73 -4.92
C PHE A 143 -35.66 -1.13 -4.53
N ARG A 144 -35.84 -2.34 -4.00
CA ARG A 144 -37.15 -2.81 -3.53
C ARG A 144 -37.69 -1.91 -2.43
N GLU A 145 -36.85 -1.57 -1.44
CA GLU A 145 -37.22 -0.68 -0.34
C GLU A 145 -37.61 0.71 -0.86
N SER A 146 -36.84 1.28 -1.78
CA SER A 146 -37.15 2.57 -2.40
C SER A 146 -38.49 2.54 -3.16
N LEU A 147 -38.72 1.51 -3.98
CA LEU A 147 -39.95 1.38 -4.77
C LEU A 147 -41.17 1.21 -3.86
N MET A 148 -41.04 0.47 -2.76
CA MET A 148 -42.12 0.32 -1.77
C MET A 148 -42.40 1.63 -1.03
N ALA A 149 -41.37 2.44 -0.74
CA ALA A 149 -41.55 3.79 -0.18
C ALA A 149 -42.32 4.71 -1.15
N ASP A 150 -42.19 4.47 -2.45
CA ASP A 150 -42.95 5.15 -3.51
C ASP A 150 -44.36 4.54 -3.75
N ASN A 151 -44.88 3.75 -2.81
CA ASN A 151 -46.19 3.08 -2.85
C ASN A 151 -46.37 2.03 -3.96
N ILE A 152 -45.29 1.49 -4.52
CA ILE A 152 -45.38 0.36 -5.45
C ILE A 152 -45.64 -0.92 -4.66
N GLY A 153 -46.64 -1.70 -5.10
CA GLY A 153 -47.01 -2.96 -4.45
C GLY A 153 -45.84 -3.95 -4.35
N ALA A 154 -45.78 -4.73 -3.27
CA ALA A 154 -44.62 -5.54 -2.90
C ALA A 154 -44.16 -6.53 -3.99
N GLU A 155 -45.08 -7.17 -4.72
CA GLU A 155 -44.74 -8.08 -5.81
C GLU A 155 -44.16 -7.33 -7.03
N GLN A 156 -44.79 -6.22 -7.41
CA GLN A 156 -44.31 -5.37 -8.51
C GLN A 156 -42.93 -4.76 -8.18
N ALA A 157 -42.74 -4.30 -6.94
CA ALA A 157 -41.46 -3.76 -6.46
C ALA A 157 -40.36 -4.81 -6.52
N LYS A 158 -40.67 -6.10 -6.27
CA LYS A 158 -39.71 -7.21 -6.39
C LYS A 158 -39.17 -7.33 -7.82
N ILE A 159 -40.08 -7.35 -8.79
CA ILE A 159 -39.77 -7.56 -10.20
C ILE A 159 -38.93 -6.39 -10.72
N LEU A 160 -39.40 -5.16 -10.48
CA LEU A 160 -38.69 -3.94 -10.90
C LEU A 160 -37.31 -3.82 -10.24
N ALA A 161 -37.21 -4.09 -8.94
CA ALA A 161 -35.94 -4.03 -8.23
C ALA A 161 -34.91 -5.01 -8.80
N LYS A 162 -35.35 -6.23 -9.14
CA LYS A 162 -34.50 -7.21 -9.79
C LYS A 162 -34.02 -6.74 -11.17
N GLU A 163 -34.91 -6.21 -12.00
CA GLU A 163 -34.55 -5.66 -13.32
C GLU A 163 -33.57 -4.48 -13.20
N MET A 164 -33.79 -3.58 -12.25
CA MET A 164 -32.89 -2.45 -11.97
C MET A 164 -31.52 -2.92 -11.47
N ALA A 165 -31.49 -3.92 -10.59
CA ALA A 165 -30.25 -4.53 -10.11
C ALA A 165 -29.48 -5.21 -11.24
N ASP A 166 -30.13 -6.05 -12.05
CA ASP A 166 -29.52 -6.74 -13.18
C ASP A 166 -28.97 -5.73 -14.22
N SER A 167 -29.74 -4.68 -14.53
CA SER A 167 -29.31 -3.58 -15.39
C SER A 167 -28.07 -2.86 -14.85
N LYS A 168 -28.08 -2.47 -13.57
CA LYS A 168 -26.94 -1.82 -12.91
C LYS A 168 -25.71 -2.74 -12.90
N MET A 169 -25.87 -4.00 -12.53
CA MET A 169 -24.79 -4.98 -12.47
C MET A 169 -24.16 -5.26 -13.84
N SER A 170 -24.91 -5.13 -14.94
CA SER A 170 -24.39 -5.35 -16.29
C SER A 170 -23.24 -4.39 -16.65
N THR A 171 -23.27 -3.17 -16.09
CA THR A 171 -22.30 -2.10 -16.33
C THR A 171 -21.09 -2.16 -15.40
N LEU A 172 -21.23 -2.80 -14.23
CA LEU A 172 -20.20 -2.80 -13.19
C LEU A 172 -19.23 -3.97 -13.33
N ALA A 173 -18.03 -3.79 -12.78
CA ALA A 173 -17.02 -4.81 -12.52
C ALA A 173 -16.66 -4.81 -11.03
N ALA A 174 -16.29 -5.98 -10.50
CA ALA A 174 -15.67 -6.08 -9.19
C ALA A 174 -14.21 -5.61 -9.29
N LEU A 175 -13.77 -4.75 -8.38
CA LEU A 175 -12.49 -4.05 -8.46
C LEU A 175 -11.51 -4.52 -7.39
N HIS A 176 -10.27 -4.75 -7.82
CA HIS A 176 -9.11 -4.82 -6.94
C HIS A 176 -8.49 -3.42 -6.80
N ASN A 177 -8.33 -2.94 -5.57
CA ASN A 177 -7.66 -1.67 -5.27
C ASN A 177 -6.52 -1.93 -4.25
N PRO A 178 -5.25 -1.94 -4.69
CA PRO A 178 -4.81 -1.76 -6.07
C PRO A 178 -5.03 -3.03 -6.90
N ASP A 179 -4.91 -2.94 -8.23
CA ASP A 179 -4.95 -4.08 -9.14
C ASP A 179 -3.88 -5.11 -8.74
N LEU A 180 -4.15 -6.40 -8.95
CA LEU A 180 -3.17 -7.47 -8.68
C LEU A 180 -1.85 -7.22 -9.43
N PHE A 181 -1.92 -6.71 -10.65
CA PHE A 181 -0.76 -6.30 -11.42
C PHE A 181 0.04 -5.21 -10.69
N ALA A 182 -0.61 -4.32 -9.93
CA ALA A 182 0.05 -3.28 -9.14
C ALA A 182 0.35 -3.73 -7.69
N GLY A 183 0.47 -5.04 -7.43
CA GLY A 183 0.82 -5.58 -6.11
C GLY A 183 -0.37 -5.74 -5.16
N GLY A 184 -1.59 -5.61 -5.65
CA GLY A 184 -2.80 -5.82 -4.87
C GLY A 184 -2.97 -7.25 -4.36
N LYS A 185 -3.80 -7.39 -3.31
CA LYS A 185 -4.23 -8.68 -2.78
C LYS A 185 -5.43 -9.20 -3.58
N ASN A 186 -5.61 -10.51 -3.65
CA ASN A 186 -6.76 -11.14 -4.33
C ASN A 186 -8.04 -11.02 -3.50
N VAL A 187 -8.50 -9.78 -3.31
CA VAL A 187 -9.72 -9.41 -2.58
C VAL A 187 -10.47 -8.35 -3.39
N ILE A 188 -11.80 -8.42 -3.37
CA ILE A 188 -12.65 -7.40 -3.99
C ILE A 188 -12.88 -6.28 -2.98
N SER A 189 -12.62 -5.05 -3.42
CA SER A 189 -12.62 -3.86 -2.57
C SER A 189 -13.70 -2.85 -2.92
N ASP A 190 -14.18 -2.85 -4.17
CA ASP A 190 -15.20 -1.92 -4.67
C ASP A 190 -15.87 -2.47 -5.94
N PHE A 191 -16.88 -1.75 -6.44
CA PHE A 191 -17.48 -1.93 -7.76
C PHE A 191 -17.39 -0.65 -8.58
N GLY A 192 -17.19 -0.79 -9.89
CA GLY A 192 -17.14 0.37 -10.79
C GLY A 192 -17.40 0.02 -12.23
N ASP A 193 -17.55 1.03 -13.07
CA ASP A 193 -17.78 0.86 -14.50
C ASP A 193 -16.72 -0.07 -15.11
N ARG A 194 -17.20 -1.13 -15.78
CA ARG A 194 -16.33 -2.17 -16.34
C ARG A 194 -15.48 -1.66 -17.49
N GLY A 195 -16.01 -0.74 -18.30
CA GLY A 195 -15.32 -0.15 -19.44
C GLY A 195 -14.13 0.65 -18.95
N ILE A 196 -14.38 1.55 -17.99
CA ILE A 196 -13.35 2.31 -17.30
C ILE A 196 -12.30 1.38 -16.66
N ASN A 197 -12.71 0.37 -15.89
CA ASN A 197 -11.78 -0.56 -15.26
C ASN A 197 -10.86 -1.25 -16.30
N SER A 198 -11.45 -1.72 -17.41
CA SER A 198 -10.70 -2.34 -18.50
C SER A 198 -9.76 -1.39 -19.25
N SER A 199 -9.97 -0.07 -19.15
CA SER A 199 -9.09 0.96 -19.71
C SER A 199 -7.89 1.31 -18.80
N ILE A 200 -8.00 1.13 -17.48
CA ILE A 200 -6.94 1.45 -16.51
C ILE A 200 -5.91 0.31 -16.43
N GLY A 201 -6.38 -0.94 -16.27
CA GLY A 201 -5.52 -2.11 -16.03
C GLY A 201 -4.34 -2.27 -17.01
N PRO A 202 -4.55 -2.23 -18.34
CA PRO A 202 -3.48 -2.39 -19.32
C PRO A 202 -2.39 -1.32 -19.24
N GLN A 203 -2.71 -0.13 -18.74
CA GLN A 203 -1.80 1.01 -18.70
C GLN A 203 -0.66 0.81 -17.69
N TRP A 204 -0.87 -0.03 -16.67
CA TRP A 204 0.15 -0.35 -15.67
C TRP A 204 1.43 -0.93 -16.27
N LYS A 205 1.34 -1.71 -17.36
CA LYS A 205 2.51 -2.37 -17.98
C LYS A 205 3.63 -1.40 -18.30
N SER A 206 3.27 -0.20 -18.76
CA SER A 206 4.23 0.84 -19.14
C SER A 206 4.65 1.74 -17.97
N ARG A 207 4.09 1.58 -16.76
CA ARG A 207 4.27 2.52 -15.63
C ARG A 207 4.86 1.86 -14.39
N ILE A 208 4.58 0.57 -14.20
CA ILE A 208 4.86 -0.14 -12.95
C ILE A 208 6.36 -0.29 -12.65
N ALA A 209 7.20 -0.39 -13.68
CA ALA A 209 8.63 -0.66 -13.52
C ALA A 209 9.35 0.47 -12.75
N GLU A 210 8.94 1.73 -12.95
CA GLU A 210 9.55 2.86 -12.26
C GLU A 210 9.10 2.91 -10.79
N LEU A 211 7.83 2.58 -10.52
CA LEU A 211 7.33 2.44 -9.15
C LEU A 211 8.02 1.28 -8.43
N ASP A 212 8.23 0.14 -9.11
CA ASP A 212 8.99 -1.00 -8.60
C ASP A 212 10.42 -0.58 -8.22
N ALA A 213 11.08 0.24 -9.05
CA ALA A 213 12.43 0.74 -8.78
C ALA A 213 12.45 1.70 -7.57
N ALA A 214 11.49 2.62 -7.49
CA ALA A 214 11.36 3.55 -6.37
C ALA A 214 11.13 2.81 -5.04
N ALA A 215 10.26 1.79 -5.04
CA ALA A 215 10.01 0.93 -3.89
C ALA A 215 11.28 0.15 -3.46
N LYS A 216 12.04 -0.39 -4.41
CA LYS A 216 13.30 -1.12 -4.12
C LYS A 216 14.39 -0.24 -3.51
N ASN A 217 14.38 1.07 -3.78
CA ASN A 217 15.34 2.02 -3.20
C ASN A 217 15.10 2.29 -1.70
N VAL A 218 13.95 1.89 -1.15
CA VAL A 218 13.70 1.91 0.29
C VAL A 218 14.54 0.82 0.96
N SER A 219 15.20 1.18 2.06
CA SER A 219 16.07 0.27 2.81
C SER A 219 15.29 -0.95 3.31
N GLU A 220 15.90 -2.14 3.30
CA GLU A 220 15.18 -3.38 3.64
C GLU A 220 14.60 -3.35 5.06
N ALA A 221 15.32 -2.72 6.00
CA ALA A 221 14.86 -2.55 7.38
C ALA A 221 13.58 -1.71 7.49
N ASP A 222 13.34 -0.80 6.53
CA ASP A 222 12.19 0.10 6.54
C ASP A 222 10.99 -0.45 5.75
N ARG A 223 11.20 -1.42 4.85
CA ARG A 223 10.15 -1.85 3.89
C ARG A 223 8.87 -2.38 4.56
N GLY A 224 8.99 -3.00 5.74
CA GLY A 224 7.86 -3.52 6.49
C GLY A 224 7.09 -2.46 7.30
N ILE A 225 7.61 -1.24 7.42
CA ILE A 225 7.08 -0.17 8.26
C ILE A 225 6.62 1.04 7.43
N VAL A 226 7.28 1.25 6.30
CA VAL A 226 7.02 2.36 5.38
C VAL A 226 5.98 1.94 4.34
N ASN A 227 4.96 2.78 4.17
CA ASN A 227 3.98 2.62 3.12
C ASN A 227 4.50 3.09 1.75
N ILE A 228 3.94 2.52 0.69
CA ILE A 228 4.06 3.10 -0.65
C ILE A 228 3.52 4.52 -0.63
N ASN A 229 4.21 5.40 -1.34
CA ASN A 229 3.81 6.79 -1.53
C ASN A 229 3.75 7.09 -3.02
N ALA A 230 2.69 6.63 -3.68
CA ALA A 230 2.47 6.82 -5.10
C ALA A 230 1.43 7.93 -5.35
N LYS A 231 1.68 8.74 -6.37
CA LYS A 231 0.70 9.68 -6.93
C LYS A 231 0.30 9.25 -8.33
N LEU A 232 -0.99 9.00 -8.53
CA LEU A 232 -1.61 8.71 -9.81
C LEU A 232 -2.37 9.95 -10.30
N LYS A 233 -2.35 10.18 -11.60
CA LYS A 233 -3.14 11.24 -12.23
C LYS A 233 -3.57 10.84 -13.63
N ARG A 234 -4.64 11.46 -14.12
CA ARG A 234 -5.00 11.44 -15.54
C ARG A 234 -4.01 12.26 -16.36
N CYS A 235 -3.83 11.92 -17.64
CA CYS A 235 -3.05 12.75 -18.56
C CYS A 235 -3.84 14.02 -18.91
N ASP A 236 -3.10 15.10 -19.10
CA ASP A 236 -3.64 16.42 -19.47
C ASP A 236 -4.11 16.44 -20.93
#